data_AF-A0A8J4XPR8-F1
#
_entry.id   AF-A0A8J4XPR8-F1
#
_cell.length_a   1.000
_cell.length_b   1.000
_cell.length_c   1.000
_cell.angle_alpha   90.00
_cell.angle_beta   90.00
_cell.angle_gamma   90.00
#
_symmetry.space_group_name_H-M   'P 1'
#
loop_
_entity.id
_entity.type
_entity.pdbx_description
1 polymer ?
#
loop_
_entity_poly.entity_id
_entity_poly.type
_entity_poly.pdbx_seq_one_letter_code
_entity_poly.pdbx_strand_id
1 'polypeptide(L)'
;MSENSTTGTQQQAGYKNYPVPPNYDHIELPTERQKLKFHQKVPQYPGNIRPPKMTKRLDLIRGEEEIHRDLVLEQYGIIVRARRGGMLRHGHLEMVRMTIARKMDISKMFAIWRIDSPWKPITRKGQGKRMGGGKGSIDHYVTPIKAERVIIEIGGKCSFEEARPFLKMIAEKLPFPADAVSHKLLVQRREEEERLERENLNPYSFKYIVQNNMLGCHMWVKNIDKIHFGKYT
;
A
#
# COMPACT_ATOMS: atom_id res chain seq x y z
N MET A 1 3.23 21.39 63.99
CA MET A 1 1.87 21.53 63.43
C MET A 1 2.00 21.39 61.94
N SER A 2 1.69 20.21 61.40
CA SER A 2 1.80 19.90 59.97
C SER A 2 0.43 19.42 59.50
N GLU A 3 -0.29 20.29 58.80
CA GLU A 3 -1.60 19.98 58.23
C GLU A 3 -1.42 19.22 56.91
N ASN A 4 -1.87 17.97 56.90
CA ASN A 4 -1.98 17.18 55.68
C ASN A 4 -3.21 17.66 54.89
N SER A 5 -2.99 18.39 53.80
CA SER A 5 -4.05 18.76 52.86
C SER A 5 -4.44 17.56 51.99
N THR A 6 -5.53 16.89 52.33
CA THR A 6 -6.22 15.92 51.48
C THR A 6 -6.86 16.64 50.30
N THR A 7 -6.19 16.65 49.14
CA THR A 7 -6.80 17.08 47.87
C THR A 7 -7.84 16.06 47.43
N GLY A 8 -9.09 16.26 47.84
CA GLY A 8 -10.22 15.49 47.34
C GLY A 8 -10.42 15.74 45.85
N THR A 9 -10.40 14.68 45.05
CA THR A 9 -10.75 14.71 43.64
C THR A 9 -12.24 15.02 43.52
N GLN A 10 -12.61 16.29 43.37
CA GLN A 10 -13.98 16.68 43.05
C GLN A 10 -14.34 16.11 41.67
N GLN A 11 -15.24 15.11 41.64
CA GLN A 11 -15.85 14.66 40.40
C GLN A 11 -16.81 15.76 39.91
N GLN A 12 -16.38 16.55 38.93
CA GLN A 12 -17.28 17.43 38.18
C GLN A 12 -18.14 16.57 37.24
N ALA A 13 -19.44 16.50 37.51
CA ALA A 13 -20.42 15.93 36.60
C ALA A 13 -20.66 16.89 35.42
N GLY A 14 -19.77 16.86 34.42
CA GLY A 14 -19.97 17.55 33.15
C GLY A 14 -20.99 16.84 32.25
N TYR A 15 -21.74 17.60 31.46
CA TYR A 15 -22.62 17.02 30.42
C TYR A 15 -21.78 16.20 29.42
N LYS A 16 -22.21 14.96 29.16
CA LYS A 16 -21.58 14.12 28.14
C LYS A 16 -22.02 14.60 26.76
N ASN A 17 -21.12 15.28 26.05
CA ASN A 17 -21.34 15.65 24.65
C ASN A 17 -21.07 14.43 23.76
N TYR A 18 -22.14 13.78 23.29
CA TYR A 18 -22.04 12.72 22.29
C TYR A 18 -22.03 13.36 20.90
N PRO A 19 -20.97 13.15 20.09
CA PRO A 19 -20.97 13.63 18.72
C PRO A 19 -22.07 12.91 17.93
N VAL A 20 -22.67 13.63 16.98
CA VAL A 20 -23.62 13.03 16.04
C VAL A 20 -22.92 11.91 15.25
N PRO A 21 -23.57 10.75 15.06
CA PRO A 21 -22.98 9.69 14.27
C PRO A 21 -22.82 10.11 12.81
N PRO A 22 -21.77 9.65 12.12
CA PRO A 22 -21.58 9.94 10.70
C PRO A 22 -22.71 9.34 9.85
N ASN A 23 -23.18 10.12 8.87
CA ASN A 23 -24.21 9.69 7.91
C ASN A 23 -23.57 8.97 6.70
N TYR A 24 -24.09 7.78 6.35
CA TYR A 24 -23.63 6.94 5.25
C TYR A 24 -24.69 6.70 4.16
N ASP A 25 -25.77 7.48 4.12
CA ASP A 25 -26.90 7.28 3.22
C ASP A 25 -26.54 7.49 1.74
N HIS A 26 -25.54 8.33 1.48
CA HIS A 26 -24.99 8.58 0.15
C HIS A 26 -24.19 7.39 -0.44
N ILE A 27 -23.89 6.36 0.37
CA ILE A 27 -23.06 5.23 -0.05
C ILE A 27 -23.97 4.07 -0.46
N GLU A 28 -24.00 3.81 -1.76
CA GLU A 28 -24.68 2.66 -2.34
C GLU A 28 -23.77 1.44 -2.32
N LEU A 29 -24.30 0.31 -1.85
CA LEU A 29 -23.58 -0.96 -1.83
C LEU A 29 -23.80 -1.69 -3.16
N PRO A 30 -22.75 -2.22 -3.80
CA PRO A 30 -22.92 -3.07 -4.98
C PRO A 30 -23.79 -4.29 -4.67
N THR A 31 -24.81 -4.53 -5.49
CA THR A 31 -25.76 -5.64 -5.30
C THR A 31 -25.12 -7.01 -5.52
N GLU A 32 -24.19 -7.13 -6.48
CA GLU A 32 -23.70 -8.44 -6.92
C GLU A 32 -22.35 -8.85 -6.30
N ARG A 33 -21.50 -7.89 -5.92
CA ARG A 33 -20.07 -8.17 -5.66
C ARG A 33 -19.52 -7.40 -4.48
N GLN A 34 -19.82 -7.88 -3.28
CA GLN A 34 -19.31 -7.30 -2.03
C GLN A 34 -17.97 -7.92 -1.59
N LYS A 35 -17.71 -9.18 -1.96
CA LYS A 35 -16.46 -9.89 -1.63
C LYS A 35 -15.38 -9.70 -2.70
N LEU A 36 -14.12 -9.79 -2.26
CA LEU A 36 -12.98 -9.82 -3.17
C LEU A 36 -13.03 -11.03 -4.11
N LYS A 37 -12.83 -10.76 -5.40
CA LYS A 37 -12.71 -11.78 -6.44
C LYS A 37 -11.48 -12.67 -6.20
N PHE A 38 -11.59 -13.92 -6.64
CA PHE A 38 -10.44 -14.83 -6.67
C PHE A 38 -9.51 -14.45 -7.83
N HIS A 39 -8.23 -14.19 -7.54
CA HIS A 39 -7.20 -14.00 -8.56
C HIS A 39 -6.60 -15.35 -8.93
N GLN A 40 -6.51 -15.65 -10.23
CA GLN A 40 -5.89 -16.89 -10.68
C GLN A 40 -4.38 -16.91 -10.36
N LYS A 41 -3.84 -18.08 -10.00
CA LYS A 41 -2.42 -18.25 -9.70
C LYS A 41 -1.53 -18.12 -10.94
N VAL A 42 -2.05 -18.55 -12.08
CA VAL A 42 -1.36 -18.59 -13.37
C VAL A 42 -2.25 -17.86 -14.38
N PRO A 43 -1.70 -16.94 -15.18
CA PRO A 43 -2.45 -16.30 -16.25
C PRO A 43 -2.79 -17.31 -17.34
N GLN A 44 -4.00 -17.20 -17.91
CA GLN A 44 -4.44 -18.06 -19.01
C GLN A 44 -3.82 -17.56 -20.31
N TYR A 45 -3.17 -18.46 -21.04
CA TYR A 45 -2.69 -18.21 -22.40
C TYR A 45 -3.49 -19.07 -23.38
N PRO A 46 -3.72 -18.60 -24.62
CA PRO A 46 -4.30 -19.46 -25.64
C PRO A 46 -3.38 -20.66 -25.90
N GLY A 47 -3.96 -21.83 -26.18
CA GLY A 47 -3.22 -23.10 -26.27
C GLY A 47 -2.05 -23.10 -27.26
N ASN A 48 -2.08 -22.22 -28.27
CA ASN A 48 -1.05 -22.10 -29.29
C ASN A 48 0.19 -21.33 -28.81
N ILE A 49 0.12 -20.62 -27.68
CA ILE A 49 1.19 -19.77 -27.18
C ILE A 49 1.78 -20.38 -25.90
N ARG A 50 3.09 -20.62 -25.92
CA ARG A 50 3.83 -20.96 -24.70
C ARG A 50 4.01 -19.71 -23.84
N PRO A 51 3.81 -19.77 -22.51
CA PRO A 51 4.00 -18.62 -21.64
C PRO A 51 5.41 -18.01 -21.80
N PRO A 52 5.51 -16.71 -22.11
CA PRO A 52 6.80 -16.08 -22.39
C PRO A 52 7.64 -15.96 -21.12
N LYS A 53 8.95 -16.18 -21.22
CA LYS A 53 9.88 -15.98 -20.08
C LYS A 53 10.39 -14.54 -20.06
N MET A 54 10.18 -13.80 -18.97
CA MET A 54 10.64 -12.41 -18.84
C MET A 54 11.96 -12.27 -18.08
N THR A 55 12.78 -11.27 -18.42
CA THR A 55 13.92 -10.87 -17.58
C THR A 55 13.42 -10.40 -16.20
N LYS A 56 14.32 -10.27 -15.22
CA LYS A 56 13.91 -9.98 -13.83
C LYS A 56 13.17 -8.64 -13.68
N ARG A 57 13.36 -7.67 -14.59
CA ARG A 57 12.71 -6.35 -14.63
C ARG A 57 12.45 -5.75 -13.24
N LEU A 58 13.52 -5.37 -12.55
CA LEU A 58 13.46 -4.76 -11.21
C LEU A 58 13.00 -3.29 -11.23
N ASP A 59 12.99 -2.68 -12.41
CA ASP A 59 12.36 -1.39 -12.70
C ASP A 59 10.88 -1.35 -12.28
N LEU A 60 10.16 -2.46 -12.44
CA LEU A 60 8.71 -2.54 -12.17
C LEU A 60 8.31 -2.36 -10.69
N ILE A 61 9.27 -2.40 -9.76
CA ILE A 61 9.01 -2.23 -8.32
C ILE A 61 9.66 -0.96 -7.76
N ARG A 62 10.40 -0.22 -8.59
CA ARG A 62 11.20 0.92 -8.16
C ARG A 62 10.46 2.23 -8.49
N GLY A 63 10.64 3.23 -7.62
CA GLY A 63 9.99 4.53 -7.73
C GLY A 63 8.55 4.52 -7.20
N GLU A 64 7.88 5.64 -7.44
CA GLU A 64 6.48 5.86 -7.09
C GLU A 64 5.51 5.29 -8.12
N GLU A 65 4.31 4.98 -7.65
CA GLU A 65 3.16 4.70 -8.52
C GLU A 65 2.53 6.02 -8.98
N GLU A 66 2.40 6.18 -10.30
CA GLU A 66 1.86 7.40 -10.90
C GLU A 66 0.32 7.39 -10.96
N ILE A 67 -0.28 6.23 -11.26
CA ILE A 67 -1.71 6.15 -11.63
C ILE A 67 -2.58 5.70 -10.46
N HIS A 68 -2.20 4.61 -9.79
CA HIS A 68 -3.05 3.96 -8.78
C HIS A 68 -2.67 4.33 -7.34
N ARG A 69 -2.33 5.60 -7.11
CA ARG A 69 -1.99 6.14 -5.79
C ARG A 69 -3.21 6.62 -4.99
N ASP A 70 -4.26 7.03 -5.69
CA ASP A 70 -5.49 7.56 -5.08
C ASP A 70 -6.55 6.50 -4.82
N LEU A 71 -7.33 6.75 -3.76
CA LEU A 71 -8.50 5.95 -3.40
C LEU A 71 -9.69 6.36 -4.27
N VAL A 72 -10.14 5.48 -5.16
CA VAL A 72 -11.26 5.77 -6.08
C VAL A 72 -12.59 5.81 -5.33
N LEU A 73 -12.77 4.95 -4.32
CA LEU A 73 -13.96 4.99 -3.46
C LEU A 73 -13.93 6.12 -2.42
N GLU A 74 -12.81 6.86 -2.31
CA GLU A 74 -12.60 7.93 -1.31
C GLU A 74 -12.87 7.54 0.15
N GLN A 75 -12.79 6.24 0.48
CA GLN A 75 -13.01 5.72 1.82
C GLN A 75 -11.73 5.17 2.42
N TYR A 76 -11.52 3.85 2.33
CA TYR A 76 -10.45 3.16 3.03
C TYR A 76 -9.70 2.21 2.11
N GLY A 77 -8.44 1.93 2.44
CA GLY A 77 -7.64 0.97 1.69
C GLY A 77 -6.31 0.64 2.33
N ILE A 78 -5.53 -0.15 1.60
CA ILE A 78 -4.14 -0.48 1.94
C ILE A 78 -3.24 0.13 0.89
N ILE A 79 -2.28 0.93 1.33
CA ILE A 79 -1.29 1.57 0.48
C ILE A 79 0.12 1.05 0.83
N VAL A 80 0.97 0.91 -0.19
CA VAL A 80 2.41 0.67 0.03
C VAL A 80 3.08 1.95 0.52
N ARG A 81 3.92 1.88 1.56
CA ARG A 81 4.63 3.08 2.05
C ARG A 81 5.63 3.61 1.01
N ALA A 82 5.91 4.91 1.08
CA ALA A 82 6.70 5.69 0.12
C ALA A 82 8.22 5.39 0.07
N ARG A 83 8.67 4.16 0.39
CA ARG A 83 10.11 3.81 0.38
C ARG A 83 10.48 2.75 -0.63
N ARG A 84 9.73 1.64 -0.66
CA ARG A 84 10.10 0.47 -1.43
C ARG A 84 8.89 -0.34 -1.86
N GLY A 85 8.82 -0.60 -3.16
CA GLY A 85 7.88 -1.55 -3.74
C GLY A 85 8.31 -3.00 -3.56
N GLY A 86 7.48 -3.94 -4.01
CA GLY A 86 7.75 -5.36 -3.88
C GLY A 86 6.97 -6.22 -4.85
N MET A 87 7.07 -7.53 -4.68
CA MET A 87 6.38 -8.50 -5.54
C MET A 87 5.40 -9.30 -4.70
N LEU A 88 4.13 -9.30 -5.10
CA LEU A 88 3.09 -10.11 -4.49
C LEU A 88 3.01 -11.47 -5.18
N ARG A 89 3.15 -12.53 -4.40
CA ARG A 89 2.87 -13.90 -4.84
C ARG A 89 1.38 -14.17 -4.69
N HIS A 90 0.87 -15.14 -5.46
CA HIS A 90 -0.53 -15.58 -5.33
C HIS A 90 -0.93 -15.91 -3.88
N GLY A 91 -0.05 -16.55 -3.10
CA GLY A 91 -0.33 -16.86 -1.69
C GLY A 91 -0.56 -15.62 -0.82
N HIS A 92 0.07 -14.48 -1.12
CA HIS A 92 -0.21 -13.24 -0.40
C HIS A 92 -1.60 -12.72 -0.76
N LEU A 93 -1.98 -12.74 -2.05
CA LEU A 93 -3.32 -12.32 -2.50
C LEU A 93 -4.41 -13.16 -1.86
N GLU A 94 -4.19 -14.47 -1.78
CA GLU A 94 -5.13 -15.40 -1.16
C GLU A 94 -5.23 -15.20 0.36
N MET A 95 -4.10 -14.94 1.02
CA MET A 95 -4.08 -14.56 2.44
C MET A 95 -4.92 -13.30 2.68
N VAL A 96 -4.80 -12.29 1.83
CA VAL A 96 -5.59 -11.07 1.98
C VAL A 96 -7.07 -11.34 1.73
N ARG A 97 -7.41 -12.02 0.64
CA ARG A 97 -8.79 -12.41 0.30
C ARG A 97 -9.46 -13.16 1.45
N MET A 98 -8.76 -14.13 2.04
CA MET A 98 -9.26 -14.93 3.16
C MET A 98 -9.35 -14.16 4.47
N THR A 99 -8.48 -13.18 4.69
CA THR A 99 -8.56 -12.32 5.88
C THR A 99 -9.77 -11.40 5.80
N ILE A 100 -9.98 -10.78 4.63
CA ILE A 100 -11.15 -9.92 4.37
C ILE A 100 -12.43 -10.74 4.46
N ALA A 101 -12.52 -11.87 3.77
CA ALA A 101 -13.71 -12.72 3.79
C ALA A 101 -14.14 -13.21 5.19
N ARG A 102 -13.20 -13.27 6.16
CA ARG A 102 -13.47 -13.70 7.54
C ARG A 102 -13.81 -12.56 8.50
N LYS A 103 -13.33 -11.34 8.24
CA LYS A 103 -13.40 -10.22 9.19
C LYS A 103 -14.35 -9.11 8.78
N MET A 104 -14.73 -9.08 7.51
CA MET A 104 -15.52 -8.01 6.93
C MET A 104 -17.01 -8.35 6.95
N ASP A 105 -17.83 -7.39 7.36
CA ASP A 105 -19.28 -7.50 7.34
C ASP A 105 -19.85 -7.20 5.96
N ILE A 106 -20.27 -8.26 5.27
CA ILE A 106 -20.73 -8.23 3.88
C ILE A 106 -21.96 -7.34 3.69
N SER A 107 -22.84 -7.26 4.71
CA SER A 107 -24.06 -6.44 4.64
C SER A 107 -23.80 -4.93 4.66
N LYS A 108 -22.64 -4.48 5.16
CA LYS A 108 -22.30 -3.07 5.32
C LYS A 108 -21.14 -2.62 4.44
N MET A 109 -20.26 -3.54 4.08
CA MET A 109 -19.00 -3.25 3.41
C MET A 109 -18.89 -4.03 2.09
N PHE A 110 -18.14 -3.49 1.14
CA PHE A 110 -17.63 -4.20 -0.03
C PHE A 110 -16.13 -3.95 -0.21
N ALA A 111 -15.41 -4.90 -0.82
CA ALA A 111 -13.97 -4.80 -1.04
C ALA A 111 -13.61 -5.04 -2.50
N ILE A 112 -12.67 -4.26 -3.02
CA ILE A 112 -12.25 -4.25 -4.43
C ILE A 112 -10.73 -4.37 -4.51
N TRP A 113 -10.27 -5.19 -5.47
CA TRP A 113 -8.86 -5.25 -5.85
C TRP A 113 -8.50 -4.06 -6.74
N ARG A 114 -7.40 -3.36 -6.41
CA ARG A 114 -6.79 -2.33 -7.26
C ARG A 114 -5.55 -2.84 -8.02
N ILE A 115 -5.29 -4.15 -7.91
CA ILE A 115 -4.15 -4.82 -8.51
C ILE A 115 -4.60 -5.98 -9.39
N ASP A 116 -3.75 -6.30 -10.36
CA ASP A 116 -3.99 -7.39 -11.28
C ASP A 116 -3.62 -8.75 -10.68
N SER A 117 -4.18 -9.79 -11.28
CA SER A 117 -3.73 -11.16 -11.06
C SER A 117 -2.22 -11.29 -11.34
N PRO A 118 -1.51 -12.21 -10.66
CA PRO A 118 -0.09 -12.47 -10.92
C PRO A 118 0.17 -12.76 -12.40
N TRP A 119 0.95 -11.89 -13.04
CA TRP A 119 1.21 -11.96 -14.48
C TRP A 119 2.70 -12.06 -14.81
N LYS A 120 3.59 -11.59 -13.92
CA LYS A 120 5.03 -11.57 -14.18
C LYS A 120 5.65 -12.93 -13.86
N PRO A 121 6.23 -13.64 -14.84
CA PRO A 121 6.80 -14.96 -14.62
C PRO A 121 8.15 -14.89 -13.91
N ILE A 122 8.32 -15.69 -12.86
CA ILE A 122 9.60 -15.89 -12.18
C ILE A 122 10.14 -17.26 -12.57
N THR A 123 11.32 -17.28 -13.20
CA THR A 123 11.98 -18.52 -13.59
C THR A 123 12.96 -19.00 -12.54
N ARG A 124 13.03 -20.31 -12.31
CA ARG A 124 13.99 -20.94 -11.40
C ARG A 124 14.64 -22.14 -12.09
N LYS A 125 15.95 -22.34 -11.89
CA LYS A 125 16.64 -23.58 -12.29
C LYS A 125 16.45 -24.63 -11.21
N GLY A 126 16.43 -25.91 -11.60
CA GLY A 126 16.42 -27.02 -10.65
C GLY A 126 17.62 -26.96 -9.71
N GLN A 127 17.41 -27.40 -8.46
CA GLN A 127 18.49 -27.49 -7.48
C GLN A 127 19.60 -28.44 -7.98
N GLY A 128 20.87 -28.10 -7.73
CA GLY A 128 22.03 -28.92 -8.14
C GLY A 128 22.47 -28.78 -9.60
N LYS A 129 21.83 -27.94 -10.42
CA LYS A 129 22.29 -27.66 -11.79
C LYS A 129 23.45 -26.67 -11.81
N ARG A 130 24.44 -26.89 -12.69
CA ARG A 130 25.56 -25.97 -12.93
C ARG A 130 25.08 -24.66 -13.60
N MET A 131 25.92 -23.64 -13.54
CA MET A 131 25.72 -22.39 -14.28
C MET A 131 25.77 -22.64 -15.80
N GLY A 132 25.12 -21.79 -16.60
CA GLY A 132 24.96 -22.01 -18.05
C GLY A 132 23.73 -22.84 -18.43
N GLY A 133 23.63 -23.28 -19.69
CA GLY A 133 22.50 -24.10 -20.17
C GLY A 133 21.17 -23.35 -20.36
N GLY A 134 21.22 -22.03 -20.57
CA GLY A 134 20.04 -21.21 -20.81
C GLY A 134 19.21 -20.90 -19.56
N LYS A 135 17.97 -20.47 -19.79
CA LYS A 135 17.04 -19.98 -18.76
C LYS A 135 16.10 -21.08 -18.28
N GLY A 136 15.92 -21.18 -16.96
CA GLY A 136 15.05 -22.18 -16.31
C GLY A 136 13.57 -22.09 -16.74
N SER A 137 12.78 -23.06 -16.27
CA SER A 137 11.32 -23.03 -16.39
C SER A 137 10.70 -21.97 -15.48
N ILE A 138 9.46 -21.59 -15.77
CA ILE A 138 8.68 -20.68 -14.92
C ILE A 138 8.24 -21.47 -13.69
N ASP A 139 8.54 -20.94 -12.50
CA ASP A 139 8.23 -21.55 -11.21
C ASP A 139 6.89 -21.02 -10.67
N HIS A 140 6.72 -19.71 -10.69
CA HIS A 140 5.48 -19.04 -10.29
C HIS A 140 5.34 -17.66 -10.94
N TYR A 141 4.17 -17.06 -10.78
CA TYR A 141 3.87 -15.71 -11.21
C TYR A 141 3.75 -14.77 -10.02
N VAL A 142 4.09 -13.51 -10.23
CA VAL A 142 3.99 -12.43 -9.24
C VAL A 142 3.35 -11.19 -9.84
N THR A 143 2.79 -10.34 -8.99
CA THR A 143 2.37 -8.98 -9.34
C THR A 143 3.41 -8.01 -8.78
N PRO A 144 4.19 -7.28 -9.62
CA PRO A 144 5.06 -6.21 -9.14
C PRO A 144 4.23 -5.00 -8.71
N ILE A 145 4.60 -4.39 -7.60
CA ILE A 145 3.91 -3.26 -6.97
C ILE A 145 4.96 -2.19 -6.65
N LYS A 146 4.74 -0.95 -7.10
CA LYS A 146 5.59 0.19 -6.76
C LYS A 146 5.21 0.81 -5.41
N ALA A 147 6.01 1.76 -4.93
CA ALA A 147 5.68 2.50 -3.72
C ALA A 147 4.41 3.35 -3.92
N GLU A 148 3.66 3.58 -2.85
CA GLU A 148 2.42 4.39 -2.87
C GLU A 148 1.26 3.84 -3.69
N ARG A 149 1.39 2.62 -4.24
CA ARG A 149 0.27 1.96 -4.91
C ARG A 149 -0.78 1.49 -3.90
N VAL A 150 -2.05 1.74 -4.21
CA VAL A 150 -3.20 1.14 -3.51
C VAL A 150 -3.38 -0.31 -3.95
N ILE A 151 -3.47 -1.22 -2.99
CA ILE A 151 -3.60 -2.66 -3.25
C ILE A 151 -5.07 -3.07 -3.26
N ILE A 152 -5.80 -2.67 -2.22
CA ILE A 152 -7.21 -2.97 -2.00
C ILE A 152 -7.89 -1.72 -1.51
N GLU A 153 -9.15 -1.59 -1.90
CA GLU A 153 -10.08 -0.62 -1.36
C GLU A 153 -11.24 -1.29 -0.68
N ILE A 154 -11.75 -0.63 0.35
CA ILE A 154 -12.95 -1.01 1.05
C ILE A 154 -13.88 0.18 1.04
N GLY A 155 -15.08 -0.09 0.55
CA GLY A 155 -16.20 0.84 0.55
C GLY A 155 -17.33 0.32 1.43
N GLY A 156 -18.23 1.21 1.83
CA GLY A 156 -19.49 0.85 2.48
C GLY A 156 -19.85 1.75 3.65
N LYS A 157 -20.92 1.38 4.36
CA LYS A 157 -21.46 2.13 5.49
C LYS A 157 -20.70 1.78 6.77
N CYS A 158 -19.43 2.21 6.85
CA CYS A 158 -18.54 1.84 7.95
C CYS A 158 -17.58 2.96 8.36
N SER A 159 -17.17 2.93 9.63
CA SER A 159 -16.16 3.85 10.15
C SER A 159 -14.75 3.30 9.94
N PHE A 160 -13.75 4.19 9.95
CA PHE A 160 -12.36 3.76 9.86
C PHE A 160 -11.94 2.89 11.06
N GLU A 161 -12.53 3.09 12.23
CA GLU A 161 -12.22 2.32 13.43
C GLU A 161 -12.64 0.85 13.30
N GLU A 162 -13.71 0.57 12.57
CA GLU A 162 -14.15 -0.79 12.23
C GLU A 162 -13.23 -1.42 11.17
N ALA A 163 -12.82 -0.65 10.16
CA ALA A 163 -12.00 -1.15 9.06
C ALA A 163 -10.51 -1.35 9.42
N ARG A 164 -9.97 -0.45 10.24
CA ARG A 164 -8.53 -0.35 10.56
C ARG A 164 -7.93 -1.64 11.13
N PRO A 165 -8.55 -2.38 12.07
CA PRO A 165 -7.92 -3.53 12.71
C PRO A 165 -7.55 -4.63 11.72
N PHE A 166 -8.46 -4.99 10.80
CA PHE A 166 -8.17 -6.06 9.85
C PHE A 166 -7.33 -5.55 8.66
N LEU A 167 -7.49 -4.28 8.24
CA LEU A 167 -6.60 -3.66 7.25
C LEU A 167 -5.14 -3.62 7.74
N LYS A 168 -4.93 -3.26 9.02
CA LYS A 168 -3.61 -3.27 9.67
C LYS A 168 -3.03 -4.68 9.73
N MET A 169 -3.83 -5.66 10.13
CA MET A 169 -3.41 -7.07 10.16
C MET A 169 -2.96 -7.58 8.78
N ILE A 170 -3.62 -7.13 7.71
CA ILE A 170 -3.22 -7.46 6.34
C ILE A 170 -1.91 -6.77 6.02
N ALA A 171 -1.79 -5.48 6.30
CA ALA A 171 -0.60 -4.68 6.02
C ALA A 171 0.67 -5.27 6.67
N GLU A 172 0.58 -5.75 7.91
CA GLU A 172 1.68 -6.40 8.63
C GLU A 172 2.13 -7.73 8.01
N LYS A 173 1.24 -8.43 7.30
CA LYS A 173 1.54 -9.71 6.63
C LYS A 173 2.07 -9.56 5.21
N LEU A 174 2.04 -8.35 4.65
CA LEU A 174 2.56 -8.11 3.31
C LEU A 174 4.10 -8.14 3.32
N PRO A 175 4.75 -8.55 2.21
CA PRO A 175 6.21 -8.68 2.15
C PRO A 175 6.95 -7.34 2.07
N PHE A 176 6.24 -6.22 2.17
CA PHE A 176 6.77 -4.86 2.12
C PHE A 176 6.02 -3.97 3.11
N PRO A 177 6.58 -2.81 3.51
CA PRO A 177 5.91 -1.89 4.42
C PRO A 177 4.64 -1.33 3.79
N ALA A 178 3.50 -1.60 4.41
CA ALA A 178 2.19 -1.12 3.99
C ALA A 178 1.46 -0.50 5.18
N ASP A 179 0.49 0.36 4.89
CA ASP A 179 -0.36 1.00 5.89
C ASP A 179 -1.84 0.86 5.53
N ALA A 180 -2.67 0.75 6.57
CA ALA A 180 -4.09 0.99 6.48
C ALA A 180 -4.34 2.50 6.48
N VAL A 181 -5.07 2.99 5.48
CA VAL A 181 -5.30 4.43 5.28
C VAL A 181 -6.76 4.74 4.99
N SER A 182 -7.18 5.94 5.38
CA SER A 182 -8.40 6.59 4.92
C SER A 182 -8.08 7.69 3.93
N HIS A 183 -9.05 8.10 3.11
CA HIS A 183 -8.87 9.21 2.17
C HIS A 183 -8.44 10.49 2.88
N LYS A 184 -9.13 10.85 3.98
CA LYS A 184 -8.76 12.00 4.82
C LYS A 184 -7.32 11.90 5.33
N LEU A 185 -6.89 10.73 5.79
CA LEU A 185 -5.52 10.52 6.26
C LEU A 185 -4.49 10.65 5.13
N LEU A 186 -4.81 10.23 3.90
CA LEU A 186 -3.93 10.40 2.75
C LEU A 186 -3.78 11.87 2.37
N VAL A 187 -4.87 12.63 2.34
CA VAL A 187 -4.84 14.08 2.10
C VAL A 187 -3.99 14.77 3.17
N GLN A 188 -4.24 14.48 4.45
CA GLN A 188 -3.44 15.01 5.56
C GLN A 188 -1.95 14.68 5.43
N ARG A 189 -1.58 13.43 5.10
CA ARG A 189 -0.18 13.05 4.89
C ARG A 189 0.48 13.87 3.77
N ARG A 190 -0.23 14.13 2.68
CA ARG A 190 0.27 14.96 1.56
C ARG A 190 0.44 16.41 1.96
N GLU A 191 -0.56 16.99 2.61
CA GLU A 191 -0.51 18.36 3.14
C GLU A 191 0.63 18.53 4.14
N GLU A 192 0.85 17.53 5.01
CA GLU A 192 1.97 17.49 5.94
C GLU A 192 3.33 17.42 5.22
N GLU A 193 3.47 16.58 4.19
CA GLU A 193 4.68 16.53 3.38
C GLU A 193 4.96 17.87 2.67
N GLU A 194 3.94 18.50 2.09
CA GLU A 194 4.06 19.82 1.47
C GLU A 194 4.43 20.90 2.50
N ARG A 195 3.81 20.87 3.68
CA ARG A 195 4.11 21.79 4.77
C ARG A 195 5.57 21.64 5.21
N LEU A 196 6.04 20.41 5.42
CA LEU A 196 7.42 20.12 5.78
C LEU A 196 8.41 20.55 4.69
N GLU A 197 8.06 20.43 3.41
CA GLU A 197 8.90 20.91 2.31
C GLU A 197 8.97 22.45 2.27
N ARG A 198 7.85 23.15 2.51
CA ARG A 198 7.79 24.62 2.57
C ARG A 198 8.49 25.20 3.79
N GLU A 199 8.34 24.56 4.95
CA GLU A 199 8.93 24.99 6.24
C GLU A 199 10.39 24.55 6.40
N ASN A 200 10.95 23.82 5.42
CA ASN A 200 12.33 23.36 5.49
C ASN A 200 13.31 24.55 5.48
N LEU A 201 13.89 24.85 6.64
CA LEU A 201 14.89 25.91 6.82
C LEU A 201 16.24 25.59 6.17
N ASN A 202 16.53 24.32 5.87
CA ASN A 202 17.81 23.94 5.28
C ASN A 202 17.88 24.38 3.81
N PRO A 203 18.80 25.30 3.44
CA PRO A 203 18.93 25.78 2.06
C PRO A 203 19.38 24.67 1.09
N TYR A 204 20.05 23.63 1.59
CA TYR A 204 20.59 22.55 0.79
C TYR A 204 19.71 21.31 0.89
N SER A 205 18.56 21.33 0.19
CA SER A 205 17.75 20.13 0.00
C SER A 205 18.43 19.16 -0.96
N PHE A 206 18.17 17.85 -0.81
CA PHE A 206 18.72 16.85 -1.74
C PHE A 206 18.30 17.13 -3.19
N LYS A 207 17.06 17.56 -3.38
CA LYS A 207 16.53 18.02 -4.67
C LYS A 207 17.37 19.15 -5.26
N TYR A 208 17.67 20.17 -4.47
CA TYR A 208 18.49 21.32 -4.89
C TYR A 208 19.93 20.91 -5.25
N ILE A 209 20.56 20.09 -4.40
CA ILE A 209 21.95 19.59 -4.62
C ILE A 209 22.04 18.84 -5.96
N VAL A 210 21.08 17.96 -6.22
CA VAL A 210 21.06 17.12 -7.43
C VAL A 210 20.73 17.94 -8.68
N GLN A 211 19.77 18.87 -8.62
CA GLN A 211 19.42 19.71 -9.77
C GLN A 211 20.59 20.59 -10.22
N ASN A 212 21.34 21.16 -9.27
CA ASN A 212 22.47 22.04 -9.57
C ASN A 212 23.80 21.30 -9.78
N ASN A 213 23.80 19.96 -9.75
CA ASN A 213 25.01 19.13 -9.82
C ASN A 213 26.13 19.63 -8.87
N MET A 214 25.75 20.00 -7.64
CA MET A 214 26.70 20.55 -6.69
C MET A 214 27.80 19.52 -6.39
N LEU A 215 29.05 19.98 -6.30
CA LEU A 215 30.22 19.14 -6.04
C LEU A 215 30.38 17.97 -7.05
N GLY A 216 29.82 18.10 -8.25
CA GLY A 216 29.84 17.03 -9.24
C GLY A 216 29.03 15.80 -8.83
N CYS A 217 27.95 15.98 -8.06
CA CYS A 217 27.17 14.87 -7.49
C CYS A 217 26.64 13.86 -8.52
N HIS A 218 26.44 14.29 -9.76
CA HIS A 218 25.98 13.42 -10.85
C HIS A 218 26.92 12.27 -11.17
N MET A 219 28.20 12.34 -10.76
CA MET A 219 29.15 11.25 -10.92
C MET A 219 28.83 10.04 -10.04
N TRP A 220 28.24 10.25 -8.87
CA TRP A 220 27.95 9.20 -7.89
C TRP A 220 26.45 8.97 -7.62
N VAL A 221 25.60 9.94 -7.95
CA VAL A 221 24.13 9.81 -7.87
C VAL A 221 23.59 8.97 -9.04
N LYS A 222 22.73 8.00 -8.76
CA LYS A 222 22.09 7.17 -9.79
C LYS A 222 21.06 7.99 -10.57
N ASN A 223 20.84 7.66 -11.84
CA ASN A 223 19.84 8.34 -12.66
C ASN A 223 18.43 8.35 -12.04
N ILE A 224 18.08 7.33 -11.25
CA ILE A 224 16.78 7.31 -10.60
C ILE A 224 16.65 8.29 -9.44
N ASP A 225 17.74 8.51 -8.71
CA ASP A 225 17.78 9.49 -7.62
C ASP A 225 17.75 10.92 -8.19
N LYS A 226 18.11 11.11 -9.46
CA LYS A 226 17.90 12.37 -10.19
C LYS A 226 16.43 12.67 -10.50
N ILE A 227 15.59 11.63 -10.56
CA ILE A 227 14.15 11.75 -10.80
C ILE A 227 13.41 11.87 -9.47
N HIS A 228 13.75 11.01 -8.51
CA HIS A 228 12.99 10.85 -7.26
C HIS A 228 13.64 11.52 -6.04
N PHE A 229 14.79 12.16 -6.20
CA PHE A 229 15.47 12.95 -5.17
C PHE A 229 15.66 12.19 -3.83
N GLY A 230 16.05 10.91 -3.91
CA GLY A 230 16.35 10.09 -2.74
C GLY A 230 15.15 9.61 -1.92
N LYS A 231 13.91 9.89 -2.35
CA LYS A 231 12.68 9.45 -1.66
C LYS A 231 12.47 7.94 -1.76
N TYR A 232 12.78 7.34 -2.92
CA TYR A 232 12.59 5.93 -3.20
C TYR A 232 13.94 5.24 -3.47
N THR A 233 14.20 4.11 -2.81
CA THR A 233 15.48 3.37 -2.90
C THR A 233 15.30 1.95 -3.42
#